data_AF-A0A944T9E2-F1
#
_entry.id   AF-A0A944T9E2-F1
#
_cell.length_a   1.000
_cell.length_b   1.000
_cell.length_c   1.000
_cell.angle_alpha   90.00
_cell.angle_beta   90.00
_cell.angle_gamma   90.00
#
_symmetry.space_group_name_H-M   'P 1'
#
loop_
_entity.id
_entity.type
_entity.pdbx_description
1 polymer ?
#
loop_
_entity_poly.entity_id
_entity_poly.type
_entity_poly.pdbx_seq_one_letter_code
_entity_poly.pdbx_strand_id
1 'polypeptide(L)'
;MPDVVEIYMCKAGEKLEDGKLAVSNDIYDKEAAKTDAIMRCKISPSLARIAYYAINDNGDFKPYYSYNNPKVEEPKSKQASNEGLRKKRRKKKPAKKTFWQKLAASVGR
;
A
#
# COMPACT_ATOMS: atom_id res chain seq x y z
N MET A 1 -4.98 2.18 22.71
CA MET A 1 -5.50 0.96 22.09
C MET A 1 -6.54 1.39 21.07
N PRO A 2 -6.65 0.71 19.92
CA PRO A 2 -7.74 0.98 18.98
C PRO A 2 -9.07 0.62 19.63
N ASP A 3 -10.07 1.47 19.44
CA ASP A 3 -11.41 1.26 20.00
C ASP A 3 -12.26 0.42 19.05
N VAL A 4 -12.01 0.56 17.74
CA VAL A 4 -12.64 -0.18 16.66
C VAL A 4 -11.59 -0.60 15.63
N VAL A 5 -11.71 -1.81 15.08
CA VAL A 5 -10.88 -2.30 13.98
C VAL A 5 -11.73 -2.58 12.75
N GLU A 6 -11.39 -1.94 11.64
CA GLU A 6 -11.93 -2.25 10.32
C GLU A 6 -11.09 -3.30 9.60
N ILE A 7 -11.76 -4.29 9.05
CA ILE A 7 -11.18 -5.48 8.45
C ILE A 7 -11.66 -5.57 7.01
N TYR A 8 -10.74 -5.34 6.08
CA TYR A 8 -10.98 -5.42 4.65
C TYR A 8 -10.50 -6.77 4.14
N MET A 9 -11.37 -7.54 3.50
CA MET A 9 -11.10 -8.89 3.01
C MET A 9 -11.26 -8.95 1.48
N CYS A 10 -10.19 -9.23 0.75
CA CYS A 10 -10.20 -9.38 -0.70
C CYS A 10 -10.20 -10.84 -1.11
N LYS A 11 -10.91 -11.17 -2.19
CA LYS A 11 -10.69 -12.43 -2.92
C LYS A 11 -9.64 -12.25 -4.01
N ALA A 12 -9.23 -13.37 -4.60
CA ALA A 12 -8.31 -13.38 -5.74
C ALA A 12 -8.84 -12.52 -6.90
N GLY A 13 -8.10 -11.48 -7.29
CA GLY A 13 -8.44 -10.63 -8.43
C GLY A 13 -9.35 -9.44 -8.12
N GLU A 14 -9.91 -9.35 -6.92
CA GLU A 14 -10.66 -8.17 -6.46
C GLU A 14 -9.71 -7.14 -5.81
N LYS A 15 -10.04 -5.85 -5.92
CA LYS A 15 -9.32 -4.80 -5.19
C LYS A 15 -9.70 -4.82 -3.71
N LEU A 16 -8.87 -4.20 -2.88
CA LEU A 16 -9.14 -4.03 -1.43
C LEU A 16 -10.43 -3.26 -1.16
N GLU A 17 -10.75 -2.30 -2.02
CA GLU A 17 -11.94 -1.44 -1.93
C GLU A 17 -13.23 -2.19 -2.29
N ASP A 18 -13.16 -3.11 -3.26
CA ASP A 18 -14.31 -3.92 -3.71
C ASP A 18 -14.53 -5.17 -2.83
N GLY A 19 -13.64 -5.39 -1.87
CA GLY A 19 -13.68 -6.53 -0.97
C GLY A 19 -14.78 -6.45 0.09
N LYS A 20 -14.88 -7.49 0.92
CA LYS A 20 -15.80 -7.51 2.05
C LYS A 20 -15.20 -6.72 3.22
N LEU A 21 -15.91 -5.69 3.66
CA LEU A 21 -15.63 -4.97 4.90
C LEU A 21 -16.31 -5.66 6.09
N ALA A 22 -15.59 -5.78 7.20
CA ALA A 22 -16.14 -6.13 8.51
C ALA A 22 -15.57 -5.19 9.57
N VAL A 23 -16.35 -4.91 10.61
CA VAL A 23 -15.92 -4.12 11.75
C VAL A 23 -15.89 -5.03 12.97
N SER A 24 -14.88 -4.91 13.82
CA SER A 24 -14.77 -5.67 15.06
C SER A 24 -14.16 -4.81 16.15
N ASN A 25 -14.69 -4.95 17.37
CA ASN A 25 -14.19 -4.31 18.57
C ASN A 25 -13.31 -5.25 19.42
N ASP A 26 -13.21 -6.52 19.02
CA ASP A 26 -12.57 -7.58 19.83
C ASP A 26 -11.06 -7.73 19.53
N ILE A 27 -10.54 -6.96 18.58
CA ILE A 27 -9.15 -7.06 18.12
C ILE A 27 -8.34 -5.90 18.71
N TYR A 28 -7.67 -6.17 19.82
CA TYR A 28 -6.87 -5.16 20.53
C TYR A 28 -5.38 -5.22 20.19
N ASP A 29 -4.88 -6.41 19.84
CA ASP A 29 -3.47 -6.71 19.61
C ASP A 29 -3.15 -7.29 18.22
N LYS A 30 -1.91 -7.08 17.78
CA LYS A 30 -1.42 -7.58 16.48
C LYS A 30 -1.49 -9.11 16.39
N GLU A 31 -1.32 -9.79 17.53
CA GLU A 31 -1.44 -11.26 17.62
C GLU A 31 -2.89 -11.73 17.44
N ALA A 32 -3.86 -10.99 17.99
CA ALA A 32 -5.28 -11.25 17.78
C ALA A 32 -5.64 -11.07 16.29
N ALA A 33 -5.18 -9.98 15.66
CA ALA A 33 -5.37 -9.73 14.23
C ALA A 33 -4.77 -10.85 13.36
N LYS A 34 -3.58 -11.35 13.73
CA LYS A 34 -2.93 -12.46 13.03
C LYS A 34 -3.74 -13.75 13.15
N THR A 35 -4.24 -14.05 14.34
CA THR A 35 -5.01 -15.27 14.60
C THR A 35 -6.35 -15.24 13.88
N ASP A 36 -7.05 -14.11 13.91
CA ASP A 36 -8.28 -13.87 13.16
C ASP A 36 -8.05 -14.02 11.65
N ALA A 37 -6.98 -13.42 11.11
CA ALA A 37 -6.64 -13.55 9.69
C ALA A 37 -6.42 -15.02 9.28
N ILE A 38 -5.68 -15.77 10.08
CA ILE A 38 -5.44 -17.20 9.84
C ILE A 38 -6.74 -18.00 9.90
N MET A 39 -7.60 -17.75 10.89
CA MET A 39 -8.89 -18.43 11.01
C MET A 39 -9.81 -18.12 9.82
N ARG A 40 -9.86 -16.87 9.38
CA ARG A 40 -10.64 -16.46 8.20
C ARG A 40 -10.13 -17.12 6.92
N CYS A 41 -8.82 -17.17 6.71
CA CYS A 41 -8.24 -17.87 5.56
C CYS A 41 -8.41 -19.40 5.63
N LYS A 42 -8.55 -19.98 6.83
CA LYS A 42 -8.90 -21.40 6.99
C LYS A 42 -10.36 -21.68 6.60
N ILE A 43 -11.29 -20.81 6.98
CA ILE A 43 -12.72 -20.96 6.67
C ILE A 43 -13.00 -20.63 5.20
N SER A 44 -12.40 -19.56 4.70
CA SER A 44 -12.56 -19.05 3.34
C SER A 44 -11.22 -19.04 2.61
N PRO A 45 -10.82 -20.16 1.98
CA PRO A 45 -9.55 -20.27 1.29
C PRO A 45 -9.46 -19.38 0.04
N SER A 46 -10.59 -18.83 -0.44
CA SER A 46 -10.64 -17.89 -1.56
C SER A 46 -10.15 -16.48 -1.22
N LEU A 47 -9.94 -16.18 0.07
CA LEU A 47 -9.42 -14.89 0.50
C LEU A 47 -7.93 -14.78 0.14
N ALA A 48 -7.60 -13.77 -0.65
CA ALA A 48 -6.24 -13.45 -1.06
C ALA A 48 -5.54 -12.59 -0.01
N ARG A 49 -6.15 -11.44 0.34
CA ARG A 49 -5.55 -10.47 1.24
C ARG A 49 -6.55 -9.99 2.28
N ILE A 50 -6.06 -9.78 3.50
CA ILE A 50 -6.84 -9.20 4.60
C ILE A 50 -6.04 -8.03 5.16
N ALA A 51 -6.67 -6.85 5.27
CA ALA A 51 -6.06 -5.67 5.87
C ALA A 51 -6.88 -5.23 7.09
N TYR A 52 -6.19 -4.94 8.18
CA TYR A 52 -6.74 -4.47 9.44
C TYR A 52 -6.33 -3.03 9.64
N TYR A 53 -7.29 -2.20 9.99
CA TYR A 53 -7.08 -0.79 10.29
C TYR A 53 -7.66 -0.47 11.65
N ALA A 54 -6.86 0.17 12.47
CA ALA A 54 -7.22 0.67 13.77
C ALA A 54 -7.87 2.05 13.61
N ILE A 55 -9.07 2.20 14.18
CA ILE A 55 -9.75 3.47 14.34
C ILE A 55 -9.65 3.87 15.81
N ASN A 56 -9.12 5.07 16.05
CA ASN A 56 -9.15 5.69 17.37
C ASN A 56 -10.38 6.59 17.49
N ASP A 57 -10.75 6.96 18.73
CA ASP A 57 -11.86 7.87 19.03
C ASP A 57 -11.82 9.21 18.29
N ASN A 58 -10.61 9.67 17.94
CA ASN A 58 -10.40 10.90 17.18
C ASN A 58 -10.74 10.75 15.68
N GLY A 59 -11.19 9.58 15.24
CA GLY A 59 -11.42 9.26 13.83
C GLY A 59 -10.13 9.00 13.03
N ASP A 60 -8.99 8.89 13.71
CA ASP A 60 -7.71 8.56 13.08
C ASP A 60 -7.73 7.11 12.57
N PHE A 61 -7.52 6.95 11.27
CA PHE A 61 -7.44 5.65 10.61
C PHE A 61 -5.98 5.25 10.37
N LYS A 62 -5.50 4.19 11.03
CA LYS A 62 -4.11 3.72 10.90
C LYS A 62 -4.05 2.25 10.50
N PRO A 63 -3.22 1.89 9.50
CA PRO A 63 -2.99 0.49 9.15
C PRO A 63 -2.39 -0.24 10.34
N TYR A 64 -3.06 -1.30 10.74
CA TYR A 64 -2.76 -2.05 11.95
C TYR A 64 -1.99 -3.34 11.64
N TYR A 65 -2.52 -4.12 10.70
CA TYR A 65 -1.91 -5.37 10.25
C TYR A 65 -2.38 -5.71 8.84
N SER A 66 -1.56 -6.43 8.08
CA SER A 66 -2.00 -6.97 6.80
C SER A 66 -1.51 -8.41 6.66
N TYR A 67 -2.41 -9.29 6.24
CA TYR A 67 -2.14 -10.69 5.97
C TYR A 67 -2.35 -10.97 4.49
N ASN A 68 -1.39 -11.68 3.88
CA ASN A 68 -1.52 -12.18 2.52
C ASN A 68 -1.50 -13.71 2.58
N ASN A 69 -2.50 -14.34 1.98
CA ASN A 69 -2.67 -15.78 2.00
C ASN A 69 -1.81 -16.42 0.90
N PRO A 70 -0.75 -17.18 1.25
CA PRO A 70 0.15 -17.77 0.26
C PRO A 70 -0.49 -18.86 -0.60
N LYS A 71 -1.69 -19.34 -0.22
CA LYS A 71 -2.42 -20.39 -0.96
C LYS A 71 -3.16 -19.87 -2.19
N VAL A 72 -3.42 -18.57 -2.22
CA VAL A 72 -4.10 -17.92 -3.34
C VAL A 72 -3.01 -17.20 -4.11
N GLU A 73 -2.67 -17.70 -5.30
CA GLU A 73 -1.83 -16.94 -6.21
C GLU A 73 -2.58 -15.67 -6.58
N GLU A 74 -2.25 -14.56 -5.93
CA GLU A 74 -2.69 -13.25 -6.40
C GLU A 74 -2.19 -13.11 -7.84
N PRO A 75 -3.06 -12.76 -8.81
CA PRO A 75 -2.55 -12.34 -10.11
C PRO A 75 -1.58 -11.21 -9.80
N LYS A 76 -0.33 -11.30 -10.31
CA LYS A 76 0.73 -10.30 -10.10
C LYS A 76 0.26 -8.94 -10.62
N SER A 77 -0.61 -8.28 -9.87
CA SER A 77 -0.93 -6.89 -10.05
C SER A 77 0.40 -6.20 -9.79
N LYS A 78 0.81 -5.37 -10.75
CA LYS A 78 2.06 -4.63 -10.69
C LYS A 78 1.98 -3.76 -9.44
N GLN A 79 2.46 -4.27 -8.31
CA GLN A 79 2.62 -3.49 -7.10
C GLN A 79 3.60 -2.38 -7.47
N ALA A 80 3.06 -1.19 -7.71
CA ALA A 80 3.81 0.03 -7.58
C ALA A 80 4.26 0.05 -6.12
N SER A 81 5.48 -0.41 -5.89
CA SER A 81 6.15 -0.39 -4.62
C SER A 81 6.22 1.06 -4.13
N ASN A 82 5.26 1.43 -3.28
CA ASN A 82 5.34 2.62 -2.44
C ASN A 82 6.14 2.30 -1.16
N GLU A 83 7.19 1.50 -1.30
CA GLU A 83 8.20 1.26 -0.28
C GLU A 83 9.50 1.90 -0.79
N GLY A 84 9.59 3.21 -0.59
CA GLY A 84 10.61 3.99 -1.28
C GLY A 84 10.62 5.46 -0.91
N LEU A 85 10.59 5.78 0.38
CA LEU A 85 11.25 6.98 0.92
C LEU A 85 12.77 6.89 0.69
N ARG A 86 13.18 6.87 -0.58
CA ARG A 86 14.54 7.17 -1.03
C ARG A 86 14.39 8.02 -2.28
N LYS A 87 14.38 9.33 -2.07
CA LYS A 87 14.66 10.35 -3.08
C LYS A 87 15.79 9.82 -3.97
N LYS A 88 15.48 9.38 -5.19
CA LYS A 88 16.50 9.22 -6.23
C LYS A 88 17.08 10.61 -6.45
N ARG A 89 18.24 10.90 -5.85
CA ARG A 89 19.07 12.02 -6.25
C ARG A 89 19.39 11.81 -7.72
N ARG A 90 18.66 12.49 -8.61
CA ARG A 90 19.01 12.54 -10.04
C ARG A 90 20.42 13.12 -10.09
N LYS A 91 21.40 12.29 -10.48
CA LYS A 91 22.74 12.79 -10.81
C LYS A 91 22.54 13.85 -11.89
N LYS A 92 22.83 15.12 -11.57
CA LYS A 92 22.81 16.20 -12.56
C LYS A 92 23.82 15.81 -13.65
N LYS A 93 23.35 15.55 -14.87
CA LYS A 93 24.22 15.48 -16.04
C LYS A 93 24.80 16.90 -16.23
N PRO A 94 26.10 17.06 -16.53
CA PRO A 94 26.67 18.39 -16.75
C PRO A 94 25.93 19.06 -17.91
N ALA A 95 25.58 20.34 -17.71
CA ALA A 95 24.85 21.13 -18.68
C ALA A 95 25.62 21.14 -20.01
N LYS A 96 25.12 20.42 -21.01
CA LYS A 96 25.59 20.57 -22.38
C LYS A 96 25.07 21.92 -22.85
N LYS A 97 26.00 22.86 -23.08
CA LYS A 97 25.74 24.19 -23.63
C LYS A 97 24.83 24.07 -24.85
N THR A 98 23.65 24.63 -24.76
CA THR A 98 22.64 24.63 -25.81
C THR A 98 23.13 25.46 -26.99
N PHE A 99 22.94 24.91 -28.19
CA PHE A 99 23.36 25.45 -29.49
C PHE A 99 22.91 26.91 -29.75
N TRP A 100 21.89 27.38 -29.04
CA TRP A 100 21.37 28.74 -29.06
C TRP A 100 22.35 29.80 -28.51
N GLN A 101 23.31 29.41 -27.65
CA GLN A 101 24.38 30.32 -27.19
C GLN A 101 25.38 30.69 -28.30
N LYS A 102 25.40 29.94 -29.42
CA LYS A 102 26.33 30.21 -30.53
C LYS A 102 25.74 31.11 -31.62
N LEU A 103 24.43 31.36 -31.61
CA LEU A 103 23.77 32.29 -32.54
C LEU A 103 23.61 33.71 -31.98
N ALA A 104 23.49 33.85 -30.65
CA ALA A 104 23.47 35.18 -30.00
C ALA A 104 24.85 35.88 -30.01
N ALA A 105 25.93 35.14 -30.27
CA ALA A 105 27.29 35.69 -30.34
C ALA A 105 27.69 36.23 -31.72
N SER A 106 26.82 36.12 -32.74
CA SER A 106 27.12 36.60 -34.11
C SER A 106 26.13 37.65 -34.65
N VAL A 107 25.25 38.19 -33.80
CA VAL A 107 24.36 39.31 -34.15
C VAL A 107 24.56 40.41 -33.10
N GLY A 108 25.68 41.12 -33.19
CA GLY A 108 26.04 42.12 -32.20
C GLY A 108 27.35 42.87 -32.43
N ARG A 109 27.71 43.15 -33.69
CA ARG A 109 28.54 44.26 -34.22
C ARG A 109 29.28 43.83 -35.48
#